data_AF-A0A0F5F102-F1
#
_entry.id   AF-A0A0F5F102-F1
#
_cell.length_a   1.000
_cell.length_b   1.000
_cell.length_c   1.000
_cell.angle_alpha   90.00
_cell.angle_beta   90.00
_cell.angle_gamma   90.00
#
_symmetry.space_group_name_H-M   'P 1'
#
loop_
_entity.id
_entity.type
_entity.pdbx_description
1 polymer ?
#
loop_
_entity_poly.entity_id
_entity_poly.type
_entity_poly.pdbx_seq_one_letter_code
_entity_poly.pdbx_strand_id
1 'polypeptide(L)'
;MSGRVPFKQLCNNTNADYGGWHYVEVKFHPYSGSLDSYFDTTLFVDTREIEGTEPGQLVKGNWGFSHIYFNVKLTLKDDVYYKMSEQTISPDNKIMTMFCRNTNIQGNFSDQAQFHNKFTAFRVKVNKSIDFSLNRTCTIVDQQQIVNLRTVLLKDLEPTNSLVKGGNFNIKLDCNLAKVNSAYISFADGLVPTQIEKDFLVTQRNNTMIRDIGMKIKDSEDGQFLKFNNLPKNNMMFVNEFENARNTKLFGQDIQGKQVNHNYEVYYFNRGGATVGKVKAKLLYNIYYH
;
A
#
# COMPACT_ATOMS: atom_id res chain seq x y z
N MET A 1 -10.65 -5.89 -17.96
CA MET A 1 -10.33 -7.13 -18.73
C MET A 1 -11.42 -7.34 -19.77
N SER A 2 -11.10 -7.74 -20.99
CA SER A 2 -12.11 -7.92 -22.06
C SER A 2 -12.11 -9.32 -22.67
N GLY A 3 -13.29 -9.78 -23.08
CA GLY A 3 -13.48 -11.06 -23.77
C GLY A 3 -14.61 -10.96 -24.80
N ARG A 4 -14.58 -11.84 -25.81
CA ARG A 4 -15.64 -11.96 -26.82
C ARG A 4 -16.07 -13.41 -26.96
N VAL A 5 -17.37 -13.65 -27.08
CA VAL A 5 -17.91 -14.99 -27.33
C VAL A 5 -18.88 -14.92 -28.52
N PRO A 6 -18.75 -15.80 -29.52
CA PRO A 6 -19.71 -15.90 -30.60
C PRO A 6 -21.10 -16.26 -30.08
N PHE A 7 -22.13 -15.52 -30.48
CA PHE A 7 -23.51 -15.75 -30.02
C PHE A 7 -24.01 -17.18 -30.24
N LYS A 8 -23.64 -17.79 -31.38
CA LYS A 8 -23.99 -19.18 -31.71
C LYS A 8 -23.44 -20.20 -30.71
N GLN A 9 -22.28 -19.92 -30.09
CA GLN A 9 -21.71 -20.75 -29.03
C GLN A 9 -22.40 -20.55 -27.67
N LEU A 10 -23.01 -19.38 -27.44
CA LEU A 10 -23.70 -19.05 -26.19
C LEU A 10 -25.04 -19.80 -26.06
N CYS A 11 -25.84 -19.81 -27.12
CA CYS A 11 -27.24 -20.27 -27.04
C CYS A 11 -27.52 -21.63 -27.69
N ASN A 12 -26.50 -22.29 -28.27
CA ASN A 12 -26.53 -23.63 -28.88
C ASN A 12 -27.88 -23.96 -29.56
N ASN A 13 -28.40 -23.04 -30.38
CA ASN A 13 -29.73 -23.15 -30.94
C ASN A 13 -29.63 -23.71 -32.36
N THR A 14 -30.24 -24.88 -32.59
CA THR A 14 -30.18 -25.63 -33.85
C THR A 14 -31.19 -25.13 -34.89
N ASN A 15 -32.19 -24.34 -34.49
CA ASN A 15 -33.22 -23.77 -35.38
C ASN A 15 -32.86 -22.35 -35.85
N ALA A 16 -31.62 -22.22 -36.31
CA ALA A 16 -30.87 -20.99 -36.54
C ALA A 16 -31.35 -20.06 -37.66
N ASP A 17 -32.19 -20.56 -38.55
CA ASP A 17 -32.36 -19.96 -39.87
C ASP A 17 -33.54 -18.99 -39.97
N TYR A 18 -34.23 -18.72 -38.87
CA TYR A 18 -35.34 -17.76 -38.83
C TYR A 18 -34.84 -16.45 -38.23
N GLY A 19 -34.81 -15.39 -39.03
CA GLY A 19 -34.21 -14.07 -38.75
C GLY A 19 -34.80 -13.26 -37.59
N GLY A 20 -34.93 -13.88 -36.41
CA GLY A 20 -35.41 -13.30 -35.16
C GLY A 20 -34.37 -12.50 -34.37
N TRP A 21 -34.83 -11.70 -33.42
CA TRP A 21 -33.95 -11.09 -32.41
C TRP A 21 -33.80 -12.04 -31.23
N HIS A 22 -32.57 -12.21 -30.74
CA HIS A 22 -32.32 -13.08 -29.61
C HIS A 22 -31.78 -12.25 -28.47
N TYR A 23 -32.20 -12.58 -27.26
CA TYR A 23 -31.78 -11.88 -26.06
C TYR A 23 -31.05 -12.85 -25.14
N VAL A 24 -30.04 -12.37 -24.45
CA VAL A 24 -29.36 -13.12 -23.40
C VAL A 24 -29.53 -12.33 -22.13
N GLU A 25 -30.15 -12.93 -21.12
CA GLU A 25 -30.13 -12.42 -19.76
C GLU A 25 -28.79 -12.79 -19.15
N VAL A 26 -28.02 -11.79 -18.75
CA VAL A 26 -26.70 -11.98 -18.16
C VAL A 26 -26.81 -11.79 -16.66
N LYS A 27 -26.30 -12.77 -15.90
CA LYS A 27 -26.15 -12.65 -14.45
C LYS A 27 -24.68 -12.73 -14.08
N PHE A 28 -24.24 -11.75 -13.32
CA PHE A 28 -22.90 -11.65 -12.82
C PHE A 28 -22.88 -12.03 -11.34
N HIS A 29 -22.15 -13.10 -11.03
CA HIS A 29 -21.82 -13.42 -9.65
C HIS A 29 -20.46 -12.77 -9.38
N PRO A 30 -20.39 -11.73 -8.53
CA PRO A 30 -19.13 -11.07 -8.23
C PRO A 30 -18.12 -12.06 -7.67
N TYR A 31 -16.85 -11.65 -7.67
CA TYR A 31 -15.79 -12.45 -7.08
C TYR A 31 -16.17 -12.81 -5.63
N SER A 32 -15.62 -13.92 -5.16
CA SER A 32 -15.63 -14.26 -3.75
C SER A 32 -14.19 -14.62 -3.40
N GLY A 33 -13.41 -13.64 -2.95
CA GLY A 33 -12.00 -13.85 -2.66
C GLY A 33 -11.25 -12.58 -2.27
N SER A 34 -9.91 -12.63 -2.38
CA SER A 34 -9.03 -11.51 -1.99
C SER A 34 -9.30 -10.23 -2.79
N LEU A 35 -9.68 -10.34 -4.06
CA LEU A 35 -9.97 -9.18 -4.91
C LEU A 35 -11.12 -8.29 -4.40
N ASP A 36 -12.17 -8.86 -3.81
CA ASP A 36 -13.32 -8.07 -3.31
C ASP A 36 -12.95 -7.21 -2.10
N SER A 37 -11.89 -7.59 -1.38
CA SER A 37 -11.36 -6.76 -0.30
C SER A 37 -10.65 -5.49 -0.83
N TYR A 38 -10.25 -5.49 -2.10
CA TYR A 38 -9.43 -4.44 -2.69
C TYR A 38 -10.15 -3.61 -3.76
N PHE A 39 -11.04 -4.22 -4.53
CA PHE A 39 -11.67 -3.61 -5.69
C PHE A 39 -13.19 -3.74 -5.65
N ASP A 40 -13.86 -2.70 -6.12
CA ASP A 40 -15.23 -2.81 -6.62
C ASP A 40 -15.19 -3.36 -8.05
N THR A 41 -15.98 -4.40 -8.29
CA THR A 41 -16.02 -5.10 -9.58
C THR A 41 -17.32 -4.82 -10.30
N THR A 42 -17.24 -4.34 -11.53
CA THR A 42 -18.38 -4.09 -12.39
C THR A 42 -18.24 -4.87 -13.69
N LEU A 43 -19.28 -5.60 -14.09
CA LEU A 43 -19.37 -6.23 -15.40
C LEU A 43 -20.14 -5.32 -16.36
N PHE A 44 -19.56 -5.08 -17.53
CA PHE A 44 -20.22 -4.48 -18.68
C PHE A 44 -20.39 -5.54 -19.77
N VAL A 45 -21.57 -5.56 -20.37
CA VAL A 45 -21.86 -6.31 -21.58
C VAL A 45 -22.14 -5.32 -22.69
N ASP A 46 -21.27 -5.32 -23.69
CA ASP A 46 -21.10 -4.23 -24.66
C ASP A 46 -20.90 -2.88 -23.94
N THR A 47 -21.95 -2.07 -23.81
CA THR A 47 -21.93 -0.79 -23.07
C THR A 47 -22.83 -0.79 -21.84
N ARG A 48 -23.57 -1.87 -21.57
CA ARG A 48 -24.54 -1.95 -20.49
C ARG A 48 -23.89 -2.53 -19.24
N GLU A 49 -24.03 -1.85 -18.12
CA GLU A 49 -23.65 -2.35 -16.81
C GLU A 49 -24.59 -3.47 -16.35
N ILE A 50 -24.01 -4.54 -15.79
CA ILE A 50 -24.72 -5.68 -15.22
C ILE A 50 -24.62 -5.64 -13.70
N GLU A 51 -25.74 -5.28 -13.09
CA GLU A 51 -25.99 -5.28 -11.65
C GLU A 51 -26.25 -6.70 -11.10
N GLY A 52 -25.16 -7.43 -10.83
CA GLY A 52 -25.22 -8.68 -10.08
C GLY A 52 -26.15 -9.73 -10.69
N THR A 53 -27.14 -10.17 -9.91
CA THR A 53 -28.08 -11.25 -10.28
C THR A 53 -29.50 -10.77 -10.58
N GLU A 54 -29.68 -9.47 -10.77
CA GLU A 54 -31.00 -8.87 -10.98
C GLU A 54 -31.70 -9.47 -12.22
N PRO A 55 -33.02 -9.71 -12.15
CA PRO A 55 -33.76 -10.27 -13.27
C PRO A 55 -33.95 -9.25 -14.40
N GLY A 56 -34.10 -9.73 -15.64
CA GLY A 56 -34.48 -8.89 -16.78
C GLY A 56 -33.34 -8.08 -17.41
N GLN A 57 -32.09 -8.40 -17.06
CA GLN A 57 -30.89 -7.79 -17.63
C GLN A 57 -30.56 -8.35 -19.03
N LEU A 58 -31.47 -8.08 -19.98
CA LEU A 58 -31.42 -8.60 -21.34
C LEU A 58 -30.46 -7.83 -22.25
N VAL A 59 -29.62 -8.58 -22.96
CA VAL A 59 -28.67 -8.10 -23.96
C VAL A 59 -29.05 -8.68 -25.31
N LYS A 60 -29.18 -7.82 -26.32
CA LYS A 60 -29.60 -8.21 -27.66
C LYS A 60 -28.42 -8.80 -28.44
N GLY A 61 -28.55 -10.06 -28.87
CA GLY A 61 -27.67 -10.71 -29.84
C GLY A 61 -28.24 -10.70 -31.25
N ASN A 62 -27.39 -10.45 -32.24
CA ASN A 62 -27.70 -10.52 -33.66
C ASN A 62 -27.04 -11.76 -34.30
N TRP A 63 -27.82 -12.56 -35.03
CA TRP A 63 -27.37 -13.81 -35.65
C TRP A 63 -26.32 -13.62 -36.76
N GLY A 64 -26.22 -12.44 -37.35
CA GLY A 64 -25.27 -12.12 -38.42
C GLY A 64 -23.81 -11.96 -37.99
N PHE A 65 -23.32 -12.77 -37.05
CA PHE A 65 -21.98 -12.70 -36.43
C PHE A 65 -21.77 -11.61 -35.35
N SER A 66 -22.79 -11.23 -34.58
CA SER A 66 -22.50 -10.36 -33.42
C SER A 66 -21.79 -11.15 -32.33
N HIS A 67 -20.61 -10.66 -31.96
CA HIS A 67 -19.98 -11.04 -30.71
C HIS A 67 -20.68 -10.29 -29.60
N ILE A 68 -20.88 -10.94 -28.45
CA ILE A 68 -21.15 -10.19 -27.22
C ILE A 68 -19.79 -9.88 -26.60
N TYR A 69 -19.56 -8.60 -26.29
CA TYR A 69 -18.35 -8.16 -25.64
C TYR A 69 -18.57 -8.09 -24.13
N PHE A 70 -17.63 -8.65 -23.38
CA PHE A 70 -17.64 -8.59 -21.93
C PHE A 70 -16.46 -7.74 -21.49
N ASN A 71 -16.71 -6.76 -20.61
CA ASN A 71 -15.67 -5.95 -19.99
C ASN A 71 -15.86 -5.96 -18.48
N VAL A 72 -14.85 -6.48 -17.77
CA VAL A 72 -14.79 -6.38 -16.30
C VAL A 72 -13.94 -5.17 -15.95
N LYS A 73 -14.56 -4.20 -15.29
CA LYS A 73 -13.90 -3.04 -14.68
C LYS A 73 -13.63 -3.34 -13.21
N LEU A 74 -12.39 -3.09 -12.79
CA LEU A 74 -11.97 -3.15 -11.39
C LEU A 74 -11.64 -1.73 -10.95
N THR A 75 -12.33 -1.23 -9.93
CA THR A 75 -12.09 0.09 -9.34
C THR A 75 -11.50 -0.11 -7.95
N LEU A 76 -10.31 0.42 -7.68
CA LEU A 76 -9.68 0.26 -6.37
C LEU A 76 -10.48 1.05 -5.31
N LYS A 77 -10.74 0.44 -4.15
CA LYS A 77 -11.42 1.10 -3.03
C LYS A 77 -10.52 2.14 -2.37
N ASP A 78 -11.12 3.20 -1.86
CA ASP A 78 -10.38 4.35 -1.30
C ASP A 78 -9.59 4.00 -0.02
N ASP A 79 -10.09 3.07 0.80
CA ASP A 79 -9.44 2.70 2.06
C ASP A 79 -8.29 1.69 1.89
N VAL A 80 -8.14 1.14 0.68
CA VAL A 80 -7.14 0.14 0.32
C VAL A 80 -5.81 0.79 -0.07
N TYR A 81 -5.84 2.04 -0.55
CA TYR A 81 -4.64 2.80 -0.96
C TYR A 81 -3.54 2.88 0.10
N TYR A 82 -3.89 2.77 1.39
CA TYR A 82 -2.96 2.92 2.52
C TYR A 82 -2.66 1.61 3.26
N LYS A 83 -3.28 0.49 2.85
CA LYS A 83 -3.20 -0.80 3.56
C LYS A 83 -2.48 -1.89 2.76
N MET A 84 -2.12 -1.63 1.52
CA MET A 84 -1.62 -2.66 0.60
C MET A 84 -0.10 -2.75 0.54
N SER A 85 0.42 -3.96 0.76
CA SER A 85 1.70 -4.43 0.20
C SER A 85 1.48 -5.11 -1.15
N GLU A 86 2.55 -5.51 -1.85
CA GLU A 86 2.48 -6.28 -3.10
C GLU A 86 1.50 -7.46 -3.00
N GLN A 87 0.62 -7.59 -4.00
CA GLN A 87 -0.34 -8.68 -4.07
C GLN A 87 -0.26 -9.36 -5.44
N THR A 88 -0.27 -10.69 -5.41
CA THR A 88 -0.38 -11.52 -6.61
C THR A 88 -1.81 -12.01 -6.75
N ILE A 89 -2.45 -11.67 -7.86
CA ILE A 89 -3.75 -12.24 -8.22
C ILE A 89 -3.48 -13.63 -8.78
N SER A 90 -3.73 -14.66 -7.97
CA SER A 90 -3.63 -16.05 -8.42
C SER A 90 -4.77 -16.42 -9.39
N PRO A 91 -4.60 -17.45 -10.24
CA PRO A 91 -5.65 -17.90 -11.14
C PRO A 91 -6.76 -18.58 -10.32
N ASP A 92 -7.78 -17.81 -9.93
CA ASP A 92 -8.91 -18.33 -9.18
C ASP A 92 -10.17 -18.46 -10.04
N ASN A 93 -11.04 -19.40 -9.63
CA ASN A 93 -12.20 -19.81 -10.40
C ASN A 93 -13.46 -19.11 -9.90
N LYS A 94 -14.21 -18.39 -10.76
CA LYS A 94 -15.69 -18.36 -10.68
C LYS A 94 -16.42 -17.81 -11.92
N ILE A 95 -17.72 -18.04 -11.89
CA ILE A 95 -18.59 -18.43 -13.01
C ILE A 95 -19.61 -17.33 -13.27
N MET A 96 -19.58 -16.77 -14.47
CA MET A 96 -20.65 -15.95 -15.03
C MET A 96 -21.74 -16.88 -15.56
N THR A 97 -22.99 -16.56 -15.28
CA THR A 97 -24.14 -17.35 -15.74
C THR A 97 -24.91 -16.57 -16.78
N MET A 98 -25.14 -17.16 -17.95
CA MET A 98 -25.96 -16.57 -19.00
C MET A 98 -27.19 -17.43 -19.25
N PHE A 99 -28.34 -16.77 -19.36
CA PHE A 99 -29.60 -17.38 -19.73
C PHE A 99 -30.00 -16.86 -21.12
N CYS A 100 -30.05 -17.75 -22.10
CA CYS A 100 -30.50 -17.38 -23.43
C CYS A 100 -32.03 -17.35 -23.49
N ARG A 101 -32.57 -16.26 -24.03
CA ARG A 101 -33.99 -16.07 -24.29
C ARG A 101 -34.22 -15.85 -25.79
N ASN A 102 -35.08 -16.67 -26.39
CA ASN A 102 -35.47 -16.50 -27.78
C ASN A 102 -36.72 -15.60 -27.87
N THR A 103 -36.74 -14.66 -28.81
CA THR A 103 -37.96 -13.87 -29.11
C THR A 103 -38.22 -13.90 -30.60
N ASN A 104 -39.37 -14.42 -31.02
CA ASN A 104 -39.71 -14.49 -32.44
C ASN A 104 -40.31 -13.16 -32.92
N ILE A 105 -40.01 -12.77 -34.16
CA ILE A 105 -40.49 -11.53 -34.77
C ILE A 105 -41.92 -11.76 -35.26
N GLN A 106 -42.89 -11.18 -34.55
CA GLN A 106 -44.13 -10.56 -35.08
C GLN A 106 -45.06 -10.22 -33.91
N GLY A 107 -44.93 -9.00 -33.38
CA GLY A 107 -46.01 -8.22 -32.74
C GLY A 107 -46.69 -8.74 -31.46
N ASN A 108 -46.61 -10.02 -31.13
CA ASN A 108 -47.22 -10.59 -29.93
C ASN A 108 -46.14 -10.87 -28.90
N PHE A 109 -46.12 -10.06 -27.84
CA PHE A 109 -45.45 -10.37 -26.58
C PHE A 109 -46.14 -11.55 -25.91
N SER A 110 -46.01 -12.75 -26.48
CA SER A 110 -46.08 -13.93 -25.65
C SER A 110 -44.76 -13.97 -24.91
N ASP A 111 -44.79 -13.57 -23.64
CA ASP A 111 -43.71 -13.80 -22.69
C ASP A 111 -43.59 -15.32 -22.52
N GLN A 112 -43.02 -16.00 -23.52
CA GLN A 112 -42.73 -17.42 -23.43
C GLN A 112 -41.48 -17.60 -22.57
N ALA A 113 -41.59 -17.21 -21.29
CA ALA A 113 -40.71 -17.63 -20.20
C ALA A 113 -40.56 -19.17 -20.18
N GLN A 114 -41.47 -19.90 -20.83
CA GLN A 114 -41.45 -21.35 -21.03
C GLN A 114 -40.30 -21.87 -21.92
N PHE A 115 -39.51 -20.99 -22.56
CA PHE A 115 -38.30 -21.36 -23.31
C PHE A 115 -37.00 -20.92 -22.61
N HIS A 116 -36.96 -20.84 -21.27
CA HIS A 116 -35.72 -20.89 -20.48
C HIS A 116 -35.00 -22.26 -20.63
N ASN A 117 -34.77 -22.72 -21.86
CA ASN A 117 -34.46 -24.12 -22.11
C ASN A 117 -32.97 -24.39 -22.29
N LYS A 118 -32.10 -23.36 -22.21
CA LYS A 118 -30.65 -23.54 -22.34
C LYS A 118 -29.91 -22.63 -21.37
N PHE A 119 -29.32 -23.26 -20.36
CA PHE A 119 -28.37 -22.67 -19.44
C PHE A 119 -26.97 -22.86 -20.00
N THR A 120 -26.23 -21.76 -20.18
CA THR A 120 -24.81 -21.85 -20.50
C THR A 120 -24.03 -21.05 -19.46
N ALA A 121 -23.37 -21.78 -18.56
CA ALA A 121 -22.43 -21.18 -17.62
C ALA A 121 -21.06 -21.04 -18.28
N PHE A 122 -20.47 -19.85 -18.17
CA PHE A 122 -19.10 -19.59 -18.59
C PHE A 122 -18.25 -19.26 -17.37
N ARG A 123 -17.11 -19.93 -17.24
CA ARG A 123 -16.12 -19.58 -16.21
C ARG A 123 -15.13 -18.59 -16.81
N VAL A 124 -15.09 -17.38 -16.27
CA VAL A 124 -14.02 -16.43 -16.57
C VAL A 124 -12.83 -16.81 -15.70
N LYS A 125 -11.69 -17.08 -16.36
CA LYS A 125 -10.43 -17.35 -15.66
C LYS A 125 -9.42 -16.29 -16.04
N VAL A 126 -8.68 -15.82 -15.06
CA VAL A 126 -7.46 -15.06 -15.30
C VAL A 126 -6.44 -16.02 -15.92
N ASN A 127 -5.95 -15.72 -17.13
CA ASN A 127 -5.11 -16.64 -17.91
C ASN A 127 -3.64 -16.66 -17.44
N LYS A 128 -3.20 -15.62 -16.73
CA LYS A 128 -1.87 -15.47 -16.14
C LYS A 128 -2.01 -14.66 -14.86
N SER A 129 -1.30 -15.04 -13.80
CA SER A 129 -1.24 -14.23 -12.59
C SER A 129 -0.84 -12.79 -12.95
N ILE A 130 -1.52 -11.83 -12.34
CA ILE A 130 -1.20 -10.41 -12.49
C ILE A 130 -0.66 -9.95 -11.15
N ASP A 131 0.60 -9.51 -11.16
CA ASP A 131 1.19 -8.81 -10.03
C ASP A 131 0.81 -7.33 -10.14
N PHE A 132 0.26 -6.78 -9.06
CA PHE A 132 0.00 -5.35 -8.98
C PHE A 132 0.63 -4.81 -7.70
N SER A 133 1.44 -3.77 -7.87
CA SER A 133 2.10 -3.09 -6.78
C SER A 133 1.64 -1.64 -6.73
N LEU A 134 1.16 -1.23 -5.55
CA LEU A 134 0.88 0.15 -5.21
C LEU A 134 2.02 0.70 -4.35
N ASN A 135 3.27 0.53 -4.79
CA ASN A 135 4.46 1.10 -4.12
C ASN A 135 4.39 2.63 -4.18
N ARG A 136 3.65 3.24 -3.25
CA ARG A 136 3.56 4.72 -3.17
C ARG A 136 4.69 5.29 -2.31
N THR A 137 5.14 4.57 -1.30
CA THR A 137 6.17 5.03 -0.35
C THR A 137 7.57 4.56 -0.73
N CYS A 138 8.58 5.17 -0.11
CA CYS A 138 9.95 4.71 -0.24
C CYS A 138 10.22 3.49 0.64
N THR A 139 11.24 2.70 0.29
CA THR A 139 11.75 1.61 1.12
C THR A 139 12.94 2.10 1.95
N ILE A 140 12.99 1.78 3.24
CA ILE A 140 14.18 2.03 4.07
C ILE A 140 15.21 0.94 3.77
N VAL A 141 16.39 1.32 3.29
CA VAL A 141 17.44 0.38 2.85
C VAL A 141 17.98 -0.45 4.02
N ASP A 142 18.14 0.16 5.20
CA ASP A 142 18.65 -0.49 6.41
C ASP A 142 17.74 -0.19 7.61
N GLN A 143 16.70 -1.02 7.78
CA GLN A 143 15.67 -0.83 8.82
C GLN A 143 16.21 -0.96 10.25
N GLN A 144 17.24 -1.79 10.45
CA GLN A 144 17.91 -1.96 11.73
C GLN A 144 19.41 -1.82 11.55
N GLN A 145 20.01 -0.92 12.33
CA GLN A 145 21.44 -0.63 12.25
C GLN A 145 22.09 -0.76 13.63
N ILE A 146 23.31 -1.30 13.66
CA ILE A 146 24.17 -1.29 14.85
C ILE A 146 25.34 -0.36 14.55
N VAL A 147 25.42 0.75 15.29
CA VAL A 147 26.48 1.74 15.14
C VAL A 147 27.52 1.51 16.23
N ASN A 148 28.70 1.03 15.83
CA ASN A 148 29.83 0.86 16.75
C ASN A 148 30.54 2.21 16.94
N LEU A 149 30.49 2.73 18.16
CA LEU A 149 31.17 3.99 18.51
C LEU A 149 32.63 3.71 18.88
N ARG A 150 33.52 4.64 18.51
CA ARG A 150 34.92 4.59 18.92
C ARG A 150 35.04 4.74 20.43
N THR A 151 36.01 4.06 21.02
CA THR A 151 36.38 4.29 22.43
C THR A 151 36.89 5.72 22.59
N VAL A 152 36.45 6.38 23.66
CA VAL A 152 36.85 7.74 24.04
C VAL A 152 37.52 7.70 25.40
N LEU A 153 38.51 8.58 25.63
CA LEU A 153 39.19 8.65 26.91
C LEU A 153 38.36 9.46 27.90
N LEU A 154 38.39 9.07 29.17
CA LEU A 154 37.64 9.78 30.21
C LEU A 154 38.02 11.26 30.29
N LYS A 155 39.30 11.59 30.12
CA LYS A 155 39.81 12.97 30.11
C LYS A 155 39.15 13.88 29.07
N ASP A 156 38.75 13.32 27.92
CA ASP A 156 38.11 14.07 26.84
C ASP A 156 36.65 14.40 27.21
N LEU A 157 36.10 13.70 28.20
CA LEU A 157 34.75 13.86 28.74
C LEU A 157 34.72 14.53 30.12
N GLU A 158 35.86 14.87 30.72
CA GLU A 158 35.95 15.42 32.09
C GLU A 158 35.14 16.70 32.29
N PRO A 159 35.14 17.69 31.38
CA PRO A 159 34.27 18.84 31.52
C PRO A 159 32.80 18.40 31.48
N THR A 160 32.01 18.82 32.47
CA THR A 160 30.56 18.66 32.41
C THR A 160 30.03 19.34 31.14
N ASN A 161 29.07 18.69 30.48
CA ASN A 161 28.54 19.08 29.18
C ASN A 161 29.50 18.98 27.99
N SER A 162 30.66 18.34 28.15
CA SER A 162 31.55 18.02 27.02
C SER A 162 30.86 17.13 25.99
N LEU A 163 31.25 17.33 24.73
CA LEU A 163 30.81 16.55 23.58
C LEU A 163 32.02 15.97 22.86
N VAL A 164 32.07 14.63 22.77
CA VAL A 164 33.14 13.94 22.05
C VAL A 164 32.51 13.11 20.95
N LYS A 165 32.88 13.36 19.69
CA LYS A 165 32.37 12.58 18.55
C LYS A 165 32.73 11.10 18.73
N GLY A 166 31.74 10.23 18.63
CA GLY A 166 31.87 8.78 18.78
C GLY A 166 31.78 8.00 17.49
N GLY A 167 31.04 8.50 16.51
CA GLY A 167 30.84 7.81 15.23
C GLY A 167 29.85 8.53 14.33
N ASN A 168 29.41 7.84 13.29
CA ASN A 168 28.40 8.30 12.35
C ASN A 168 27.52 7.13 11.90
N PHE A 169 26.35 7.46 11.37
CA PHE A 169 25.47 6.54 10.67
C PHE A 169 24.66 7.32 9.64
N ASN A 170 23.93 6.62 8.79
CA ASN A 170 23.07 7.25 7.80
C ASN A 170 21.75 6.52 7.67
N ILE A 171 20.73 7.26 7.25
CA ILE A 171 19.42 6.72 6.93
C ILE A 171 19.22 6.92 5.42
N LYS A 172 18.85 5.83 4.74
CA LYS A 172 18.62 5.80 3.29
C LYS A 172 17.20 5.39 2.96
N LEU A 173 16.57 6.17 2.09
CA LEU A 173 15.30 5.83 1.44
C LEU A 173 15.54 5.56 -0.04
N ASP A 174 15.05 4.41 -0.50
CA ASP A 174 14.91 4.10 -1.92
C ASP A 174 13.48 4.43 -2.36
N CYS A 175 13.34 5.50 -3.14
CA CYS A 175 12.07 5.98 -3.68
C CYS A 175 11.95 5.72 -5.19
N ASN A 176 12.75 4.82 -5.78
CA ASN A 176 12.79 4.57 -7.22
C ASN A 176 11.44 4.15 -7.81
N LEU A 177 10.64 3.41 -7.04
CA LEU A 177 9.29 2.98 -7.42
C LEU A 177 8.18 3.80 -6.73
N ALA A 178 8.55 4.74 -5.87
CA ALA A 178 7.62 5.50 -5.04
C ALA A 178 6.89 6.58 -5.85
N LYS A 179 5.70 6.98 -5.38
CA LYS A 179 4.89 8.08 -5.94
C LYS A 179 4.74 9.28 -5.00
N VAL A 180 5.25 9.18 -3.78
CA VAL A 180 5.28 10.26 -2.78
C VAL A 180 6.24 11.36 -3.18
N ASN A 181 5.91 12.61 -2.84
CA ASN A 181 6.75 13.75 -3.19
C ASN A 181 7.66 14.16 -2.04
N SER A 182 7.20 14.02 -0.80
CA SER A 182 8.03 14.33 0.37
C SER A 182 8.00 13.25 1.43
N ALA A 183 9.09 13.21 2.19
CA ALA A 183 9.26 12.36 3.35
C ALA A 183 9.69 13.21 4.53
N TYR A 184 9.22 12.85 5.71
CA TYR A 184 9.53 13.49 6.97
C TYR A 184 9.98 12.43 7.97
N ILE A 185 10.81 12.83 8.92
CA ILE A 185 11.35 11.93 9.95
C ILE A 185 11.12 12.51 11.34
N SER A 186 10.75 11.64 12.28
CA SER A 186 10.74 11.94 13.71
C SER A 186 11.59 10.93 14.47
N PHE A 187 12.19 11.37 15.57
CA PHE A 187 13.07 10.54 16.40
C PHE A 187 12.55 10.41 17.82
N ALA A 188 12.81 9.26 18.42
CA ALA A 188 12.51 8.97 19.81
C ALA A 188 13.67 8.23 20.48
N ASP A 189 13.77 8.38 21.80
CA ASP A 189 14.62 7.54 22.61
C ASP A 189 14.04 6.13 22.68
N GLY A 190 14.77 5.13 22.19
CA GLY A 190 14.31 3.76 22.13
C GLY A 190 14.31 3.01 23.47
N LEU A 191 14.93 3.58 24.50
CA LEU A 191 14.93 3.05 25.86
C LEU A 191 13.87 3.74 26.74
N VAL A 192 13.60 5.02 26.50
CA VAL A 192 12.54 5.78 27.18
C VAL A 192 11.71 6.58 26.17
N PRO A 193 10.85 5.91 25.37
CA PRO A 193 10.14 6.52 24.24
C PRO A 193 9.04 7.51 24.64
N THR A 194 8.77 7.66 25.93
CA THR A 194 7.79 8.59 26.49
C THR A 194 8.39 9.94 26.91
N GLN A 195 9.72 10.13 26.75
CA GLN A 195 10.37 11.40 27.06
C GLN A 195 10.11 12.43 25.98
N ILE A 196 9.85 13.67 26.40
CA ILE A 196 9.52 14.79 25.54
C ILE A 196 10.66 15.82 25.61
N GLU A 197 11.09 16.29 24.45
CA GLU A 197 11.99 17.41 24.18
C GLU A 197 13.38 17.27 24.80
N LYS A 198 13.92 16.05 24.87
CA LYS A 198 15.33 15.85 25.20
C LYS A 198 16.20 15.98 23.97
N ASP A 199 17.38 16.56 24.15
CA ASP A 199 18.42 16.71 23.13
C ASP A 199 19.50 15.61 23.23
N PHE A 200 19.26 14.57 24.04
CA PHE A 200 20.15 13.41 24.18
C PHE A 200 19.37 12.11 24.40
N LEU A 201 19.92 10.99 23.90
CA LEU A 201 19.49 9.64 24.23
C LEU A 201 20.08 9.21 25.56
N VAL A 202 19.28 8.54 26.39
CA VAL A 202 19.77 7.87 27.59
C VAL A 202 20.56 6.62 27.22
N THR A 203 21.47 6.23 28.10
CA THR A 203 22.16 4.95 28.02
C THR A 203 21.38 3.85 28.74
N GLN A 204 21.55 2.62 28.27
CA GLN A 204 20.97 1.43 28.87
C GLN A 204 21.41 1.29 30.32
N ARG A 205 20.44 1.11 31.22
CA ARG A 205 20.71 0.91 32.65
C ARG A 205 20.93 -0.57 32.91
N ASN A 206 22.17 -0.96 33.18
CA ASN A 206 22.52 -2.25 33.80
C ASN A 206 23.78 -2.07 34.66
N ASN A 207 24.19 -3.10 35.41
CA ASN A 207 25.30 -3.01 36.37
C ASN A 207 26.68 -2.73 35.73
N THR A 208 26.80 -2.83 34.40
CA THR A 208 28.06 -2.65 33.66
C THR A 208 28.07 -1.39 32.78
N MET A 209 26.98 -0.62 32.77
CA MET A 209 26.77 0.53 31.88
C MET A 209 26.74 1.84 32.66
N ILE A 210 27.41 2.86 32.14
CA ILE A 210 27.50 4.19 32.77
C ILE A 210 26.20 4.98 32.57
N ARG A 211 25.75 5.68 33.60
CA ARG A 211 24.48 6.44 33.63
C ARG A 211 24.61 7.93 33.34
N ASP A 212 25.79 8.49 33.62
CA ASP A 212 26.07 9.93 33.49
C ASP A 212 26.62 10.33 32.13
N ILE A 213 26.58 9.40 31.17
CA ILE A 213 26.84 9.66 29.76
C ILE A 213 25.52 9.54 28.99
N GLY A 214 25.20 10.54 28.18
CA GLY A 214 24.15 10.48 27.16
C GLY A 214 24.76 10.41 25.76
N MET A 215 23.90 10.24 24.75
CA MET A 215 24.30 10.39 23.34
C MET A 215 23.55 11.54 22.69
N LYS A 216 24.26 12.55 22.19
CA LYS A 216 23.66 13.55 21.29
C LYS A 216 23.88 13.11 19.86
N ILE A 217 22.89 13.37 19.00
CA ILE A 217 22.97 13.06 17.57
C ILE A 217 22.81 14.36 16.82
N LYS A 218 23.74 14.66 15.92
CA LYS A 218 23.70 15.84 15.07
C LYS A 218 23.32 15.41 13.66
N ASP A 219 22.34 16.06 13.06
CA ASP A 219 22.10 15.91 11.63
C ASP A 219 23.18 16.68 10.87
N SER A 220 23.82 16.01 9.91
CA SER A 220 24.89 16.60 9.11
C SER A 220 24.36 17.56 8.06
N GLU A 221 23.09 17.45 7.68
CA GLU A 221 22.47 18.27 6.64
C GLU A 221 22.17 19.70 7.15
N ASP A 222 21.58 19.83 8.35
CA ASP A 222 21.22 21.14 8.94
C ASP A 222 22.16 21.57 10.09
N GLY A 223 23.06 20.69 10.53
CA GLY A 223 24.00 20.93 11.61
C GLY A 223 23.37 21.00 13.01
N GLN A 224 22.09 20.68 13.17
CA GLN A 224 21.36 20.76 14.44
C GLN A 224 21.39 19.43 15.19
N PHE A 225 21.36 19.51 16.52
CA PHE A 225 21.15 18.33 17.34
C PHE A 225 19.69 17.87 17.28
N LEU A 226 19.50 16.56 17.14
CA LEU A 226 18.19 15.94 17.16
C LEU A 226 17.54 16.14 18.53
N LYS A 227 16.25 16.42 18.50
CA LYS A 227 15.37 16.36 19.66
C LYS A 227 14.55 15.08 19.61
N PHE A 228 14.40 14.44 20.76
CA PHE A 228 13.71 13.17 20.91
C PHE A 228 12.35 13.40 21.59
N ASN A 229 11.31 12.88 20.95
CA ASN A 229 9.91 12.97 21.40
C ASN A 229 9.20 11.63 21.25
N ASN A 230 7.96 11.55 21.76
CA ASN A 230 7.04 10.50 21.38
C ASN A 230 6.87 10.48 19.86
N LEU A 231 7.00 9.30 19.25
CA LEU A 231 6.68 9.15 17.83
C LEU A 231 5.16 9.29 17.63
N PRO A 232 4.73 10.08 16.62
CA PRO A 232 3.34 10.11 16.19
C PRO A 232 2.77 8.70 16.00
N LYS A 233 1.56 8.48 16.54
CA LYS A 233 0.86 7.19 16.46
C LYS A 233 -0.12 7.09 15.28
N ASN A 234 -0.48 8.21 14.68
CA ASN A 234 -1.41 8.24 13.56
C ASN A 234 -0.68 7.96 12.25
N ASN A 235 -1.22 7.02 11.46
CA ASN A 235 -0.71 6.64 10.14
C ASN A 235 -0.99 7.72 9.06
N MET A 236 -1.85 8.69 9.37
CA MET A 236 -2.16 9.84 8.53
C MET A 236 -1.85 11.08 9.35
N MET A 237 -0.74 11.76 9.03
CA MET A 237 -0.46 13.07 9.61
C MET A 237 -0.78 14.12 8.55
N PHE A 238 -1.82 14.91 8.82
CA PHE A 238 -2.12 16.11 8.03
C PHE A 238 -1.09 17.20 8.34
N VAL A 239 -0.85 18.11 7.41
CA VAL A 239 0.13 19.23 7.53
C VAL A 239 -0.02 20.00 8.86
N ASN A 240 -1.24 20.17 9.38
CA ASN A 240 -1.49 20.87 10.65
C ASN A 240 -1.08 20.06 11.90
N GLU A 241 -0.96 18.74 11.80
CA GLU A 241 -0.39 17.89 12.85
C GLU A 241 1.14 17.90 12.82
N PHE A 242 1.78 18.25 11.69
CA PHE A 242 3.24 18.44 11.64
C PHE A 242 3.69 19.65 12.46
N GLU A 243 2.94 20.76 12.43
CA GLU A 243 3.24 21.93 13.26
C GLU A 243 3.07 21.64 14.77
N ASN A 244 2.20 20.68 15.12
CA ASN A 244 1.98 20.25 16.49
C ASN A 244 2.87 19.07 16.92
N ALA A 245 3.39 18.28 15.99
CA ALA A 245 4.36 17.22 16.22
C ALA A 245 5.76 17.83 16.36
N ARG A 246 5.99 18.47 17.51
CA ARG A 246 7.06 19.43 17.84
C ARG A 246 8.51 19.13 17.39
N ASN A 247 8.84 17.94 16.91
CA ASN A 247 10.20 17.52 16.51
C ASN A 247 10.24 16.68 15.22
N THR A 248 9.25 16.82 14.35
CA THR A 248 9.25 16.18 13.03
C THR A 248 9.89 17.11 12.00
N LYS A 249 10.75 16.57 11.14
CA LYS A 249 11.49 17.38 10.16
C LYS A 249 11.40 16.81 8.77
N LEU A 250 11.59 17.67 7.78
CA LEU A 250 11.70 17.27 6.38
C LEU A 250 12.94 16.38 6.21
N PHE A 251 12.74 15.19 5.65
CA PHE A 251 13.80 14.25 5.31
C PHE A 251 14.09 14.25 3.80
N GLY A 252 13.12 14.64 2.97
CA GLY A 252 13.35 14.82 1.55
C GLY A 252 12.15 15.45 0.87
N GLN A 253 12.44 16.24 -0.15
CA GLN A 253 11.45 16.86 -1.03
C GLN A 253 11.74 16.50 -2.48
N ASP A 254 10.69 16.39 -3.29
CA ASP A 254 10.72 15.95 -4.69
C ASP A 254 11.47 14.62 -4.85
N ILE A 255 11.14 13.66 -3.98
CA ILE A 255 11.87 12.38 -3.81
C ILE A 255 11.41 11.29 -4.77
N GLN A 256 10.36 11.55 -5.56
CA GLN A 256 9.81 10.58 -6.50
C GLN A 256 10.89 10.07 -7.47
N GLY A 257 11.08 8.75 -7.54
CA GLY A 257 12.04 8.12 -8.44
C GLY A 257 13.51 8.32 -8.06
N LYS A 258 13.81 8.72 -6.82
CA LYS A 258 15.17 9.04 -6.36
C LYS A 258 15.59 8.21 -5.13
N GLN A 259 16.86 8.27 -4.80
CA GLN A 259 17.35 7.86 -3.49
C GLN A 259 17.62 9.09 -2.62
N VAL A 260 17.25 9.00 -1.34
CA VAL A 260 17.47 10.06 -0.34
C VAL A 260 18.35 9.49 0.76
N ASN A 261 19.41 10.20 1.13
CA ASN A 261 20.37 9.75 2.14
C ASN A 261 20.73 10.92 3.07
N HIS A 262 20.53 10.76 4.37
CA HIS A 262 20.95 11.72 5.38
C HIS A 262 21.99 11.11 6.30
N ASN A 263 23.04 11.88 6.62
CA ASN A 263 24.11 11.46 7.50
C ASN A 263 23.95 12.06 8.90
N TYR A 264 24.28 11.27 9.92
CA TYR A 264 24.17 11.66 11.32
C TYR A 264 25.49 11.42 12.05
N GLU A 265 25.87 12.36 12.90
CA GLU A 265 27.05 12.26 13.77
C GLU A 265 26.61 11.97 15.21
N VAL A 266 27.23 10.99 15.84
CA VAL A 266 26.91 10.60 17.22
C VAL A 266 28.00 11.11 18.15
N TYR A 267 27.60 11.76 19.24
CA TYR A 267 28.47 12.33 20.26
C TYR A 267 28.17 11.75 21.64
N TYR A 268 29.23 11.38 22.35
CA TYR A 268 29.19 11.17 23.80
C TYR A 268 28.94 12.52 24.48
N PHE A 269 28.05 12.55 25.47
CA PHE A 269 27.70 13.76 26.23
C PHE A 269 27.82 13.51 27.74
N ASN A 270 28.74 14.22 28.40
CA ASN A 270 28.89 14.11 29.86
C ASN A 270 27.80 14.92 30.59
N ARG A 271 27.00 14.24 31.40
CA ARG A 271 25.88 14.80 32.16
C ARG A 271 26.26 15.22 33.59
N GLY A 272 27.53 15.08 33.98
CA GLY A 272 28.05 15.56 35.27
C GLY A 272 28.65 14.49 36.19
N GLY A 273 29.19 13.39 35.64
CA GLY A 273 29.71 12.28 36.45
C GLY A 273 30.35 11.17 35.63
N ALA A 274 31.01 11.51 34.52
CA ALA A 274 31.61 10.53 33.63
C ALA A 274 32.56 9.58 34.40
N THR A 275 32.39 8.28 34.21
CA THR A 275 33.23 7.22 34.76
C THR A 275 33.62 6.25 33.64
N VAL A 276 34.61 5.39 33.88
CA VAL A 276 35.03 4.37 32.90
C VAL A 276 34.02 3.22 32.85
N GLY A 277 33.71 2.73 31.65
CA GLY A 277 32.72 1.67 31.48
C GLY A 277 32.12 1.61 30.07
N LYS A 278 31.12 0.73 29.90
CA LYS A 278 30.41 0.55 28.63
C LYS A 278 29.24 1.53 28.53
N VAL A 279 28.90 1.88 27.29
CA VAL A 279 27.70 2.65 26.97
C VAL A 279 26.96 2.00 25.82
N LYS A 280 25.63 2.07 25.86
CA LYS A 280 24.75 1.65 24.76
C LYS A 280 23.50 2.51 24.80
N ALA A 281 23.11 3.06 23.66
CA ALA A 281 21.87 3.81 23.51
C ALA A 281 21.02 3.15 22.42
N LYS A 282 19.74 3.52 22.34
CA LYS A 282 18.84 3.07 21.28
C LYS A 282 18.11 4.28 20.72
N LEU A 283 18.16 4.44 19.41
CA LEU A 283 17.38 5.43 18.67
C LEU A 283 16.22 4.71 17.98
N LEU A 284 15.03 5.29 18.03
CA LEU A 284 13.92 4.92 17.15
C LEU A 284 13.63 6.08 16.21
N TYR A 285 13.23 5.78 14.98
CA TYR A 285 12.76 6.77 14.03
C TYR A 285 11.59 6.22 13.23
N ASN A 286 10.70 7.11 12.81
CA ASN A 286 9.61 6.83 11.87
C ASN A 286 9.72 7.77 10.68
N ILE A 287 9.36 7.26 9.50
CA ILE A 287 9.25 8.03 8.27
C ILE A 287 7.76 8.24 7.95
N TYR A 288 7.39 9.48 7.64
CA TYR A 288 6.04 9.87 7.26
C TYR A 288 6.09 10.44 5.84
N TYR A 289 5.08 10.16 5.03
CA TYR A 289 5.06 10.55 3.62
C TYR A 289 3.89 11.49 3.33
N HIS A 290 4.12 12.39 2.38
CA HIS A 290 3.11 13.27 1.80
C HIS A 290 3.23 13.28 0.26
#